data_AF-A0A8X6PLP8-F1
#
_entry.id   AF-A0A8X6PLP8-F1
#
_cell.length_a   1.000
_cell.length_b   1.000
_cell.length_c   1.000
_cell.angle_alpha   90.00
_cell.angle_beta   90.00
_cell.angle_gamma   90.00
#
_symmetry.space_group_name_H-M   'P 1'
#
loop_
_entity.id
_entity.type
_entity.pdbx_description
1 polymer ?
#
loop_
_entity_poly.entity_id
_entity_poly.type
_entity_poly.pdbx_seq_one_letter_code
_entity_poly.pdbx_strand_id
1 'polypeptide(L)'
;MVKTRSQSTMADSDNAELLALLAEMKKSMEAGQEEMRIRQEEMKKGMEKGQDEMRVHVETQVEEIKEHVNTCIGKIEEDVQSVKREINETQFDVVSSLNGWTGRVKASQLVASLRGSAAEVLQGIPAGNLMDLTTIERALESRFGDSHLTQFYRT
;
A
#
# COMPACT_ATOMS: atom_id res chain seq x y z
N MET A 1 26.49 -11.17 -100.97
CA MET A 1 26.11 -10.05 -100.08
C MET A 1 24.64 -10.17 -99.74
N VAL A 2 24.22 -9.66 -98.56
CA VAL A 2 22.88 -9.71 -97.91
C VAL A 2 22.74 -10.90 -96.94
N LYS A 3 23.02 -10.70 -95.63
CA LYS A 3 22.12 -10.31 -94.50
C LYS A 3 21.07 -11.40 -94.22
N THR A 4 20.83 -11.90 -93.02
CA THR A 4 20.84 -11.30 -91.66
C THR A 4 20.68 -12.47 -90.66
N ARG A 5 21.60 -12.69 -89.71
CA ARG A 5 21.42 -13.68 -88.62
C ARG A 5 21.79 -13.11 -87.25
N SER A 6 21.47 -11.85 -86.98
CA SER A 6 21.96 -11.19 -85.76
C SER A 6 20.90 -10.41 -84.97
N GLN A 7 19.61 -10.57 -85.27
CA GLN A 7 18.55 -9.87 -84.53
C GLN A 7 17.90 -10.70 -83.41
N SER A 8 18.26 -11.97 -83.24
CA SER A 8 17.59 -12.85 -82.25
C SER A 8 18.30 -12.97 -80.90
N THR A 9 19.49 -12.38 -80.71
CA THR A 9 20.30 -12.58 -79.49
C THR A 9 20.42 -11.35 -78.59
N MET A 10 20.13 -10.14 -79.10
CA MET A 10 20.09 -8.93 -78.26
C MET A 10 18.75 -8.80 -77.52
N ALA A 11 17.67 -9.37 -78.05
CA ALA A 11 16.34 -9.33 -77.43
C ALA A 11 16.23 -10.17 -76.12
N ASP A 12 17.06 -11.20 -75.96
CA ASP A 12 17.07 -12.04 -74.74
C ASP A 12 17.86 -11.38 -73.58
N SER A 13 18.83 -10.51 -73.90
CA SER A 13 19.64 -9.75 -72.93
C SER A 13 18.81 -8.64 -72.28
N ASP A 14 18.05 -7.89 -73.08
CA ASP A 14 17.19 -6.79 -72.60
C ASP A 14 16.05 -7.30 -71.70
N ASN A 15 15.55 -8.52 -71.94
CA ASN A 15 14.53 -9.16 -71.12
C ASN A 15 15.07 -9.66 -69.76
N ALA A 16 16.33 -10.10 -69.71
CA ALA A 16 17.01 -10.50 -68.48
C ALA A 16 17.31 -9.31 -67.56
N GLU A 17 17.74 -8.17 -68.12
CA GLU A 17 17.90 -6.92 -67.36
C GLU A 17 16.57 -6.41 -66.79
N LEU A 18 15.47 -6.50 -67.56
CA LEU A 18 14.14 -6.13 -67.08
C LEU A 18 13.68 -6.98 -65.89
N LEU A 19 13.95 -8.30 -65.92
CA LEU A 19 13.63 -9.21 -64.81
C LEU A 19 14.47 -8.93 -63.56
N ALA A 20 15.75 -8.58 -63.72
CA ALA A 20 16.62 -8.20 -62.62
C ALA A 20 16.14 -6.90 -61.95
N LEU A 21 15.72 -5.91 -62.75
CA LEU A 21 15.20 -4.64 -62.27
C LEU A 21 13.85 -4.81 -61.52
N LEU A 22 12.98 -5.69 -62.01
CA LEU A 22 11.75 -6.09 -61.31
C LEU A 22 12.03 -6.78 -59.98
N ALA A 23 13.06 -7.63 -59.92
CA ALA A 23 13.47 -8.29 -58.68
C ALA A 23 14.02 -7.30 -57.65
N GLU A 24 14.83 -6.31 -58.07
CA GLU A 24 15.30 -5.23 -57.20
C GLU A 24 14.16 -4.34 -56.70
N MET A 25 13.22 -3.97 -57.58
CA MET A 25 12.03 -3.21 -57.18
C MET A 25 11.18 -3.96 -56.16
N LYS A 26 10.97 -5.26 -56.37
CA LYS A 26 10.23 -6.11 -55.42
C LYS A 26 10.94 -6.19 -54.07
N LYS A 27 12.25 -6.40 -54.08
CA LYS A 27 13.06 -6.47 -52.86
C LYS A 27 13.07 -5.15 -52.08
N SER A 28 13.18 -4.01 -52.77
CA SER A 28 13.15 -2.69 -52.11
C SER A 28 11.75 -2.35 -51.56
N MET A 29 10.70 -2.77 -52.24
CA MET A 29 9.31 -2.65 -51.75
C MET A 29 9.09 -3.50 -50.50
N GLU A 30 9.52 -4.76 -50.50
CA GLU A 30 9.45 -5.65 -49.34
C GLU A 30 10.26 -5.08 -48.15
N ALA A 31 11.47 -4.58 -48.40
CA ALA A 31 12.27 -3.94 -47.36
C ALA A 31 11.59 -2.69 -46.78
N GLY A 32 11.00 -1.84 -47.63
CA GLY A 32 10.26 -0.65 -47.18
C GLY A 32 9.01 -0.99 -46.37
N GLN A 33 8.32 -2.09 -46.70
CA GLN A 33 7.19 -2.58 -45.92
C GLN A 33 7.61 -3.12 -44.55
N GLU A 34 8.70 -3.89 -44.49
CA GLU A 34 9.20 -4.42 -43.20
C GLU A 34 9.71 -3.31 -42.28
N GLU A 35 10.41 -2.30 -42.81
CA GLU A 35 10.80 -1.14 -41.98
C GLU A 35 9.59 -0.39 -41.41
N MET A 36 8.52 -0.26 -42.19
CA MET A 36 7.27 0.34 -41.69
C MET A 36 6.64 -0.51 -40.59
N ARG A 37 6.66 -1.84 -40.74
CA ARG A 37 6.15 -2.79 -39.74
C ARG A 37 6.93 -2.67 -38.44
N ILE A 38 8.26 -2.63 -38.51
CA ILE A 38 9.15 -2.44 -37.35
C ILE A 38 8.89 -1.09 -36.68
N ARG A 39 8.80 0.01 -37.44
CA ARG A 39 8.49 1.34 -36.88
C ARG A 39 7.16 1.38 -36.14
N GLN A 40 6.13 0.69 -36.67
CA GLN A 40 4.82 0.61 -36.00
C GLN A 40 4.90 -0.22 -34.71
N GLU A 41 5.61 -1.35 -34.72
CA GLU A 41 5.82 -2.18 -33.53
C GLU A 41 6.61 -1.43 -32.44
N GLU A 42 7.66 -0.70 -32.81
CA GLU A 42 8.44 0.12 -31.88
C GLU A 42 7.61 1.25 -31.26
N MET A 43 6.79 1.93 -32.06
CA MET A 43 5.89 2.97 -31.58
C MET A 43 4.88 2.40 -30.58
N LYS A 44 4.27 1.26 -30.89
CA LYS A 44 3.32 0.58 -30.02
C LYS A 44 3.99 0.17 -28.71
N LYS A 45 5.17 -0.45 -28.78
CA LYS A 45 5.94 -0.89 -27.61
C LYS A 45 6.38 0.29 -26.74
N GLY A 46 6.76 1.42 -27.34
CA GLY A 46 7.10 2.64 -26.60
C GLY A 46 5.90 3.20 -25.84
N MET A 47 4.72 3.17 -26.46
CA MET A 47 3.47 3.62 -25.81
C MET A 47 3.03 2.68 -24.68
N GLU A 48 3.10 1.38 -24.88
CA GLU A 48 2.83 0.37 -23.85
C GLU A 48 3.79 0.52 -22.67
N LYS A 49 5.10 0.69 -22.92
CA LYS A 49 6.09 0.91 -21.87
C LYS A 49 5.80 2.18 -21.06
N GLY A 50 5.41 3.28 -21.72
CA GLY A 50 5.03 4.51 -21.03
C GLY A 50 3.77 4.34 -20.16
N GLN A 51 2.80 3.54 -20.61
CA GLN A 51 1.62 3.20 -19.81
C GLN A 51 1.95 2.29 -18.62
N ASP A 52 2.80 1.29 -18.81
CA ASP A 52 3.26 0.39 -17.75
C ASP A 52 4.02 1.15 -16.67
N GLU A 53 4.95 2.03 -17.05
CA GLU A 53 5.71 2.85 -16.11
C GLU A 53 4.80 3.78 -15.29
N MET A 54 3.84 4.43 -15.96
CA MET A 54 2.84 5.26 -15.28
C MET A 54 1.97 4.44 -14.34
N ARG A 55 1.51 3.26 -14.76
CA ARG A 55 0.69 2.37 -13.93
C ARG A 55 1.45 1.97 -12.67
N VAL A 56 2.68 1.50 -12.82
CA VAL A 56 3.53 1.08 -11.69
C VAL A 56 3.79 2.25 -10.74
N HIS A 57 4.05 3.45 -11.27
CA HIS A 57 4.27 4.63 -10.42
C HIS A 57 3.03 4.97 -9.58
N VAL A 58 1.85 4.96 -10.19
CA VAL A 58 0.58 5.21 -9.49
C VAL A 58 0.31 4.12 -8.45
N GLU A 59 0.47 2.85 -8.81
CA GLU A 59 0.30 1.72 -7.87
C GLU A 59 1.24 1.84 -6.68
N THR A 60 2.52 2.20 -6.91
CA THR A 60 3.50 2.39 -5.84
C THR A 60 3.10 3.52 -4.90
N GLN A 61 2.71 4.69 -5.44
CA GLN A 61 2.27 5.83 -4.62
C GLN A 61 1.01 5.51 -3.80
N VAL A 62 0.06 4.77 -4.38
CA VAL A 62 -1.16 4.38 -3.68
C VAL A 62 -0.84 3.47 -2.48
N GLU A 63 0.08 2.51 -2.65
CA GLU A 63 0.49 1.65 -1.54
C GLU A 63 1.26 2.42 -0.46
N GLU A 64 2.14 3.37 -0.82
CA GLU A 64 2.80 4.25 0.15
C GLU A 64 1.79 5.08 0.97
N ILE A 65 0.80 5.70 0.29
CA ILE A 65 -0.26 6.48 0.95
C ILE A 65 -1.05 5.60 1.91
N LYS A 66 -1.38 4.38 1.50
CA LYS A 66 -2.13 3.42 2.33
C LYS A 66 -1.36 3.04 3.60
N GLU A 67 -0.05 2.80 3.50
CA GLU A 67 0.79 2.53 4.67
C GLU A 67 0.88 3.73 5.61
N HIS A 68 1.02 4.94 5.06
CA HIS A 68 1.01 6.17 5.86
C HIS A 68 -0.33 6.36 6.59
N VAL A 69 -1.45 6.15 5.89
CA VAL A 69 -2.79 6.25 6.48
C VAL A 69 -2.99 5.22 7.58
N ASN A 70 -2.60 3.96 7.37
CA ASN A 70 -2.68 2.91 8.39
C ASN A 70 -1.85 3.26 9.64
N THR A 71 -0.64 3.78 9.43
CA THR A 71 0.23 4.25 10.52
C THR A 71 -0.42 5.40 11.30
N CYS A 72 -1.04 6.36 10.61
CA CYS A 72 -1.77 7.45 11.25
C CYS A 72 -2.99 6.97 12.02
N ILE A 73 -3.75 6.01 11.48
CA ILE A 73 -4.91 5.41 12.15
C ILE A 73 -4.47 4.78 13.48
N GLY A 74 -3.41 3.97 13.49
CA GLY A 74 -2.92 3.34 14.72
C GLY A 74 -2.55 4.35 15.81
N LYS A 75 -1.87 5.45 15.43
CA LYS A 75 -1.54 6.54 16.36
C LYS A 75 -2.79 7.21 16.94
N ILE A 76 -3.78 7.48 16.09
CA ILE A 76 -5.06 8.07 16.54
C ILE A 76 -5.80 7.11 17.47
N GLU A 77 -5.78 5.81 17.19
CA GLU A 77 -6.40 4.80 18.05
C GLU A 77 -5.75 4.75 19.42
N GLU A 78 -4.42 4.83 19.50
CA GLU A 78 -3.68 4.95 20.77
C GLU A 78 -4.09 6.20 21.55
N ASP A 79 -4.04 7.38 20.92
CA ASP A 79 -4.42 8.66 21.54
C ASP A 79 -5.88 8.64 22.04
N VAL A 80 -6.79 8.06 21.26
CA VAL A 80 -8.21 7.93 21.63
C VAL A 80 -8.39 7.01 22.85
N GLN A 81 -7.65 5.90 22.95
CA GLN A 81 -7.71 5.05 24.13
C GLN A 81 -7.11 5.74 25.36
N SER A 82 -6.02 6.50 25.18
CA SER A 82 -5.37 7.27 26.25
C SER A 82 -6.31 8.32 26.83
N VAL A 83 -6.90 9.17 25.98
CA VAL A 83 -7.91 10.17 26.37
C VAL A 83 -9.12 9.51 27.04
N LYS A 84 -9.58 8.36 26.50
CA LYS A 84 -10.70 7.63 27.10
C LYS A 84 -10.39 7.14 28.52
N ARG A 85 -9.15 6.73 28.80
CA ARG A 85 -8.71 6.37 30.16
C ARG A 85 -8.74 7.58 31.09
N GLU A 86 -8.11 8.68 30.69
CA GLU A 86 -8.04 9.91 31.50
C GLU A 86 -9.44 10.41 31.88
N ILE A 87 -10.39 10.36 30.94
CA ILE A 87 -11.79 10.71 31.18
C ILE A 87 -12.41 9.80 32.23
N ASN A 88 -12.20 8.47 32.16
CA ASN A 88 -12.78 7.53 33.12
C ASN A 88 -12.19 7.72 34.52
N GLU A 89 -10.87 7.93 34.62
CA GLU A 89 -10.20 8.22 35.89
C GLU A 89 -10.75 9.51 36.52
N THR A 90 -10.80 10.58 35.72
CA THR A 90 -11.36 11.87 36.15
C THR A 90 -12.83 11.75 36.59
N GLN A 91 -13.65 11.06 35.81
CA GLN A 91 -15.06 10.84 36.16
C GLN A 91 -15.20 10.06 37.47
N PHE A 92 -14.40 9.01 37.64
CA PHE A 92 -14.39 8.22 38.87
C PHE A 92 -13.95 9.06 40.06
N ASP A 93 -12.92 9.88 39.92
CA ASP A 93 -12.43 10.74 40.98
C ASP A 93 -13.41 11.84 41.38
N VAL A 94 -14.07 12.48 40.41
CA VAL A 94 -15.14 13.45 40.65
C VAL A 94 -16.29 12.80 41.42
N VAL A 95 -16.78 11.65 40.96
CA VAL A 95 -17.87 10.92 41.62
C VAL A 95 -17.46 10.49 43.03
N SER A 96 -16.24 9.98 43.20
CA SER A 96 -15.74 9.54 44.50
C SER A 96 -15.62 10.69 45.49
N SER A 97 -15.19 11.86 45.03
CA SER A 97 -15.02 13.07 45.84
C SER A 97 -16.38 13.64 46.27
N LEU A 98 -17.33 13.73 45.33
CA LEU A 98 -18.69 14.20 45.63
C LEU A 98 -19.42 13.29 46.64
N ASN A 99 -19.15 11.99 46.61
CA ASN A 99 -19.75 11.03 47.53
C ASN A 99 -18.91 10.76 48.80
N GLY A 100 -17.75 11.40 48.96
CA GLY A 100 -16.87 11.18 50.11
C GLY A 100 -16.34 9.75 50.23
N TRP A 101 -16.17 9.04 49.12
CA TRP A 101 -15.65 7.67 49.13
C TRP A 101 -14.18 7.64 49.53
N THR A 102 -13.86 6.78 50.48
CA THR A 102 -12.50 6.53 50.96
C THR A 102 -12.03 5.12 50.57
N GLY A 103 -10.73 4.82 50.68
CA GLY A 103 -10.03 3.66 50.08
C GLY A 103 -10.88 2.39 49.84
N ARG A 104 -11.42 1.78 50.91
CA ARG A 104 -12.23 0.54 50.78
C ARG A 104 -13.50 0.72 49.95
N VAL A 105 -14.20 1.84 50.14
CA VAL A 105 -15.43 2.15 49.41
C VAL A 105 -15.10 2.48 47.95
N LYS A 106 -14.03 3.26 47.70
CA LYS A 106 -13.53 3.49 46.33
C LYS A 106 -13.19 2.16 45.64
N ALA A 107 -12.43 1.27 46.29
CA ALA A 107 -12.08 -0.04 45.74
C ALA A 107 -13.32 -0.88 45.39
N SER A 108 -14.30 -0.94 46.30
CA SER A 108 -15.54 -1.70 46.09
C SER A 108 -16.37 -1.13 44.92
N GLN A 109 -16.44 0.19 44.81
CA GLN A 109 -17.18 0.86 43.73
C GLN A 109 -16.47 0.74 42.38
N LEU A 110 -15.14 0.79 42.37
CA LEU A 110 -14.33 0.53 41.18
C LEU A 110 -14.57 -0.90 40.69
N VAL A 111 -14.45 -1.91 41.56
CA VAL A 111 -14.74 -3.31 41.22
C VAL A 111 -16.15 -3.46 40.65
N ALA A 112 -17.15 -2.80 41.26
CA ALA A 112 -18.53 -2.86 40.81
C ALA A 112 -18.79 -2.15 39.46
N SER A 113 -17.93 -1.21 39.05
CA SER A 113 -18.07 -0.48 37.79
C SER A 113 -17.35 -1.15 36.61
N LEU A 114 -16.32 -1.97 36.86
CA LEU A 114 -15.57 -2.66 35.79
C LEU A 114 -16.46 -3.58 34.96
N ARG A 115 -16.26 -3.58 33.64
CA ARG A 115 -16.99 -4.41 32.66
C ARG A 115 -16.04 -5.03 31.65
N GLY A 116 -16.47 -6.10 30.99
CA GLY A 116 -15.72 -6.77 29.91
C GLY A 116 -14.30 -7.12 30.31
N SER A 117 -13.33 -6.84 29.43
CA SER A 117 -11.91 -7.10 29.65
C SER A 117 -11.35 -6.42 30.91
N ALA A 118 -11.92 -5.30 31.36
CA ALA A 118 -11.45 -4.67 32.59
C ALA A 118 -11.86 -5.48 33.84
N ALA A 119 -13.04 -6.11 33.83
CA ALA A 119 -13.49 -6.98 34.92
C ALA A 119 -12.70 -8.30 35.01
N GLU A 120 -12.19 -8.80 33.88
CA GLU A 120 -11.33 -9.99 33.85
C GLU A 120 -10.03 -9.82 34.64
N VAL A 121 -9.52 -8.58 34.80
CA VAL A 121 -8.33 -8.29 35.63
C VAL A 121 -8.53 -8.78 37.07
N LEU A 122 -9.77 -8.75 37.56
CA LEU A 122 -10.10 -9.14 38.92
C LEU A 122 -9.89 -10.63 39.19
N GLN A 123 -9.88 -11.47 38.15
CA GLN A 123 -9.64 -12.92 38.30
C GLN A 123 -8.23 -13.23 38.79
N GLY A 124 -7.25 -12.36 38.50
CA GLY A 124 -5.87 -12.50 38.96
C GLY A 124 -5.62 -11.94 40.37
N ILE A 125 -6.61 -11.29 40.98
CA ILE A 125 -6.47 -10.62 42.28
C ILE A 125 -7.11 -11.51 43.37
N PRO A 126 -6.37 -11.87 44.44
CA PRO A 126 -6.96 -12.58 45.57
C PRO A 126 -8.12 -11.80 46.18
N ALA A 127 -9.19 -12.48 46.58
CA ALA A 127 -10.42 -11.84 47.08
C ALA A 127 -10.18 -10.88 48.27
N GLY A 128 -9.21 -11.19 49.15
CA GLY A 128 -8.82 -10.33 50.26
C GLY A 128 -8.22 -8.98 49.83
N ASN A 129 -7.70 -8.90 48.60
CA ASN A 129 -7.05 -7.73 48.04
C ASN A 129 -7.99 -6.92 47.12
N LEU A 130 -9.22 -7.39 46.87
CA LEU A 130 -10.23 -6.64 46.10
C LEU A 130 -10.81 -5.43 46.87
N MET A 131 -10.43 -5.26 48.13
CA MET A 131 -10.74 -4.06 48.92
C MET A 131 -9.56 -3.08 48.99
N ASP A 132 -8.42 -3.44 48.41
CA ASP A 132 -7.24 -2.60 48.33
C ASP A 132 -7.20 -1.89 46.99
N LEU A 133 -7.48 -0.59 46.99
CA LEU A 133 -7.58 0.24 45.79
C LEU A 133 -6.28 0.18 44.98
N THR A 134 -5.14 0.31 45.65
CA THR A 134 -3.82 0.32 45.00
C THR A 134 -3.50 -1.00 44.29
N THR A 135 -3.93 -2.14 44.85
CA THR A 135 -3.76 -3.43 44.16
C THR A 135 -4.59 -3.51 42.88
N ILE A 136 -5.82 -2.98 42.89
CA ILE A 136 -6.70 -2.98 41.71
C ILE A 136 -6.17 -2.01 40.64
N GLU A 137 -5.81 -0.78 41.02
CA GLU A 137 -5.25 0.23 40.11
C GLU A 137 -3.99 -0.29 39.42
N ARG A 138 -3.06 -0.90 40.16
CA ARG A 138 -1.84 -1.48 39.59
C ARG A 138 -2.12 -2.64 38.64
N ALA A 139 -3.15 -3.44 38.91
CA ALA A 139 -3.51 -4.53 38.01
C ALA A 139 -4.15 -4.01 36.72
N LEU A 140 -4.97 -2.95 36.80
CA LEU A 140 -5.51 -2.25 35.64
C LEU A 140 -4.39 -1.57 34.85
N GLU A 141 -3.46 -0.90 35.52
CA GLU A 141 -2.30 -0.25 34.89
C GLU A 141 -1.35 -1.28 34.27
N SER A 142 -1.15 -2.44 34.87
CA SER A 142 -0.33 -3.49 34.24
C SER A 142 -0.97 -4.07 32.98
N ARG A 143 -2.31 -4.10 32.87
CA ARG A 143 -3.01 -4.67 31.70
C ARG A 143 -3.27 -3.64 30.61
N PHE A 144 -3.59 -2.43 31.02
CA PHE A 144 -4.03 -1.36 30.13
C PHE A 144 -3.03 -0.23 30.05
N GLY A 145 -2.17 -0.03 31.05
CA GLY A 145 -1.28 1.12 31.17
C GLY A 145 -0.45 1.40 29.92
N ASP A 146 -0.24 2.69 29.70
CA ASP A 146 0.41 3.20 28.49
C ASP A 146 1.94 3.11 28.63
N SER A 147 2.55 2.36 27.73
CA SER A 147 4.00 2.41 27.51
C SER A 147 4.31 3.54 26.53
N HIS A 148 4.31 4.80 26.98
CA HIS A 148 4.77 5.94 26.19
C HIS A 148 6.19 6.35 26.62
N LEU A 149 7.14 6.76 25.79
CA LEU A 149 7.11 7.33 24.45
C LEU A 149 8.24 6.71 23.60
N THR A 150 7.99 6.20 22.40
CA THR A 150 9.06 6.08 21.41
C THR A 150 8.53 6.41 20.03
N GLN A 151 9.15 7.44 19.44
CA GLN A 151 8.99 7.88 18.05
C GLN A 151 7.79 8.76 17.73
N PHE A 152 7.62 9.79 18.55
CA PHE A 152 6.96 11.01 18.12
C PHE A 152 7.81 11.68 17.02
N TYR A 153 7.23 11.82 15.82
CA TYR A 153 7.71 12.61 14.68
C TYR A 153 8.99 12.15 13.95
N ARG A 154 9.07 10.89 13.50
CA ARG A 154 10.03 10.58 12.43
C ARG A 154 9.36 9.93 11.23
N THR A 155 8.94 10.77 10.30
CA THR A 155 9.18 10.56 8.87
C THR A 155 9.34 11.93 8.24
#